data_AF-A0A0R2FQK7-F1
#
_entry.id   AF-A0A0R2FQK7-F1
#
_cell.length_a   1.000
_cell.length_b   1.000
_cell.length_c   1.000
_cell.angle_alpha   90.00
_cell.angle_beta   90.00
_cell.angle_gamma   90.00
#
_symmetry.space_group_name_H-M   'P 1'
#
loop_
_entity.id
_entity.type
_entity.pdbx_description
1 polymer ?
#
loop_
_entity_poly.entity_id
_entity_poly.type
_entity_poly.pdbx_seq_one_letter_code
_entity_poly.pdbx_strand_id
1 'polypeptide(L)' 'MVKKETIIKALRSKFKVKTTKGFITSINGHTQNTKKNKYWMYKVNGKTASKGADATTIHKGDKVAFTLNAQK' A
#
# COMPACT_ATOMS: atom_id res chain seq x y z
N MET A 1 -1.79 -25.23 -3.31
CA MET A 1 -1.28 -23.94 -3.83
C MET A 1 -1.38 -22.89 -2.73
N VAL A 2 -0.27 -22.43 -2.15
CA VAL A 2 -0.31 -21.35 -1.15
C VAL A 2 -0.66 -20.06 -1.87
N LYS A 3 -1.88 -19.53 -1.69
CA LYS A 3 -2.25 -18.20 -2.20
C LYS A 3 -1.37 -17.18 -1.46
N LYS A 4 -0.28 -16.75 -2.09
CA LYS A 4 0.50 -15.60 -1.59
C LYS A 4 -0.39 -14.37 -1.64
N GLU A 5 -0.80 -13.91 -0.46
CA GLU A 5 -1.62 -12.71 -0.31
C GLU A 5 -0.68 -11.52 -0.13
N THR A 6 -0.65 -10.66 -1.14
CA THR A 6 0.13 -9.43 -1.09
C THR A 6 -0.71 -8.33 -0.47
N ILE A 7 -0.02 -7.30 0.00
CA ILE A 7 -0.68 -6.11 0.56
C ILE A 7 -1.71 -5.55 -0.43
N ILE A 8 -1.37 -5.49 -1.72
CA ILE A 8 -2.30 -5.06 -2.77
C ILE A 8 -3.56 -5.94 -2.84
N LYS A 9 -3.44 -7.27 -2.73
CA LYS A 9 -4.61 -8.16 -2.77
C LYS A 9 -5.52 -7.95 -1.57
N ALA A 10 -4.96 -7.97 -0.37
CA ALA A 10 -5.73 -7.74 0.85
C ALA A 10 -6.39 -6.36 0.86
N LEU A 11 -5.69 -5.33 0.38
CA LEU A 11 -6.22 -3.98 0.28
C LEU A 11 -7.32 -3.88 -0.79
N ARG A 12 -7.13 -4.49 -1.97
CA ARG A 12 -8.14 -4.53 -3.05
C ARG A 12 -9.40 -5.29 -2.66
N SER A 13 -9.31 -6.23 -1.72
CA SER A 13 -10.48 -6.93 -1.19
C SER A 13 -11.43 -6.02 -0.39
N LYS A 14 -10.93 -4.90 0.14
CA LYS A 14 -11.69 -3.99 1.02
C LYS A 14 -11.84 -2.57 0.46
N PHE A 15 -10.90 -2.14 -0.38
CA PHE A 15 -10.79 -0.77 -0.90
C PHE A 15 -10.49 -0.77 -2.40
N LYS A 16 -10.89 0.29 -3.10
CA LYS A 16 -10.52 0.47 -4.52
C LYS A 16 -9.09 1.00 -4.63
N VAL A 17 -8.14 0.14 -4.97
CA VAL A 17 -6.71 0.51 -5.05
C VAL A 17 -6.25 0.59 -6.50
N LYS A 18 -5.69 1.74 -6.89
CA LYS A 18 -4.95 1.89 -8.15
C LYS A 18 -3.45 1.83 -7.89
N THR A 19 -2.75 1.11 -8.74
CA THR A 19 -1.30 0.97 -8.69
C THR A 19 -0.70 1.30 -10.04
N THR A 20 0.48 1.90 -10.04
CA THR A 20 1.25 2.22 -11.24
C THR A 20 2.69 1.81 -10.98
N LYS A 21 3.25 0.91 -11.81
CA LYS A 21 4.61 0.38 -11.67
C LYS A 21 4.93 -0.16 -10.24
N GLY A 22 3.97 -0.83 -9.62
CA GLY A 22 4.11 -1.38 -8.26
C GLY A 22 3.88 -0.39 -7.10
N PHE A 23 3.74 0.91 -7.39
CA PHE A 23 3.41 1.93 -6.39
C PHE A 23 1.91 2.14 -6.30
N ILE A 24 1.41 2.34 -5.08
CA ILE A 24 0.01 2.71 -4.87
C ILE A 24 -0.16 4.18 -5.24
N THR A 25 -1.02 4.44 -6.22
CA THR A 25 -1.31 5.79 -6.70
C THR A 25 -2.64 6.29 -6.20
N SER A 26 -3.60 5.41 -5.89
CA SER A 26 -4.88 5.80 -5.32
C SER A 26 -5.43 4.72 -4.40
N ILE A 27 -6.03 5.12 -3.28
CA ILE A 27 -6.80 4.24 -2.40
C ILE A 27 -8.17 4.86 -2.18
N ASN A 28 -9.22 4.13 -2.52
CA ASN A 28 -10.61 4.56 -2.39
C ASN A 28 -10.93 5.92 -3.05
N GLY A 29 -10.27 6.23 -4.17
CA GLY A 29 -10.38 7.53 -4.85
C GLY A 29 -9.41 8.61 -4.36
N HIS A 30 -8.77 8.42 -3.20
CA HIS A 30 -7.73 9.32 -2.72
C HIS A 30 -6.42 9.07 -3.46
N THR A 31 -6.12 9.94 -4.40
CA THR A 31 -4.95 9.84 -5.27
C THR A 31 -3.75 10.54 -4.64
N GLN A 32 -2.56 9.97 -4.82
CA GLN A 32 -1.32 10.61 -4.45
C GLN A 32 -1.14 11.93 -5.21
N ASN A 33 -0.43 12.88 -4.62
CA ASN A 33 -0.20 14.19 -5.21
C ASN A 33 1.30 14.42 -5.36
N THR A 34 1.84 14.06 -6.52
CA THR A 34 3.24 14.26 -6.87
C THR A 34 3.65 15.74 -6.80
N LYS A 35 2.76 16.66 -7.20
CA LYS A 35 3.02 18.12 -7.14
C LYS A 35 3.21 18.63 -5.71
N LYS A 36 2.58 17.97 -4.73
CA LYS A 36 2.67 18.31 -3.30
C LYS A 36 3.56 17.33 -2.53
N ASN A 37 4.39 16.53 -3.23
CA ASN A 37 5.20 15.46 -2.64
C ASN A 37 4.42 14.54 -1.70
N LYS A 38 3.14 14.30 -2.00
CA LYS A 38 2.28 13.40 -1.23
C LYS A 38 2.26 12.03 -1.87
N TYR A 39 2.83 11.05 -1.21
CA TYR A 39 2.90 9.67 -1.68
C TYR A 39 2.22 8.72 -0.70
N TRP A 40 1.65 7.64 -1.23
CA TRP A 40 1.15 6.57 -0.40
C TRP A 40 2.32 5.76 0.15
N MET A 41 2.52 5.86 1.45
CA MET A 41 3.45 5.02 2.19
C MET A 41 2.65 3.97 2.97
N TYR A 42 3.32 2.88 3.32
CA TYR A 42 2.71 1.86 4.15
C TYR A 42 3.72 1.24 5.11
N LYS A 43 3.21 0.76 6.24
CA LYS A 43 3.97 0.05 7.26
C LYS A 43 3.30 -1.30 7.52
N VAL A 44 4.11 -2.33 7.69
CA VAL A 44 3.67 -3.67 8.06
C VAL A 44 4.16 -3.94 9.48
N ASN A 45 3.27 -4.21 10.41
CA ASN A 45 3.58 -4.45 11.82
C ASN A 45 4.47 -3.34 12.43
N GLY A 46 4.19 -2.08 12.07
CA GLY A 46 4.96 -0.91 12.53
C GLY A 46 6.27 -0.64 11.78
N LYS A 47 6.72 -1.57 10.93
CA LYS A 47 7.95 -1.41 10.13
C LYS A 47 7.64 -0.86 8.74
N THR A 48 8.37 0.16 8.32
CA THR A 48 8.31 0.65 6.93
C THR A 48 8.83 -0.42 6.00
N ALA A 49 8.05 -0.75 4.97
CA ALA A 49 8.49 -1.67 3.95
C ALA A 49 9.37 -0.94 2.93
N SER A 50 10.52 -1.52 2.58
CA SER A 50 11.41 -1.03 1.52
C SER A 50 10.96 -1.48 0.11
N LYS A 51 10.10 -2.50 0.04
CA LYS A 51 9.55 -3.02 -1.22
C LYS A 51 8.24 -2.32 -1.59
N GLY A 52 7.80 -2.44 -2.85
CA GLY A 52 6.46 -2.03 -3.27
C GLY A 52 5.37 -2.88 -2.62
N ALA A 53 4.16 -2.34 -2.45
CA ALA A 53 3.03 -3.06 -1.82
C ALA A 53 2.58 -4.28 -2.65
N ASP A 54 2.91 -4.29 -3.94
CA ASP A 54 2.71 -5.41 -4.86
C ASP A 54 3.69 -6.57 -4.60
N ALA A 55 4.93 -6.25 -4.22
CA ALA A 55 5.99 -7.21 -3.92
C ALA A 55 6.02 -7.65 -2.44
N THR A 56 5.37 -6.92 -1.54
CA THR A 56 5.28 -7.28 -0.13
C THR A 56 4.14 -8.27 0.12
N THR A 57 4.51 -9.45 0.60
CA THR A 57 3.58 -10.50 1.05
C THR A 57 3.27 -10.31 2.53
N ILE A 58 2.02 -10.57 2.90
CA ILE A 58 1.56 -10.51 4.29
C ILE A 58 0.89 -11.81 4.68
N HIS A 59 0.90 -12.09 5.98
CA HIS A 59 0.22 -13.23 6.56
C HIS A 59 -1.00 -12.78 7.36
N LYS A 60 -1.92 -13.74 7.59
CA LYS A 60 -3.12 -13.48 8.39
C LYS A 60 -2.70 -13.10 9.82
N GLY A 61 -3.06 -11.89 10.24
CA GLY A 61 -2.66 -11.31 11.53
C GLY A 61 -1.73 -10.09 11.38
N ASP A 62 -1.10 -9.92 10.22
CA ASP A 62 -0.29 -8.73 9.95
C ASP A 62 -1.15 -7.47 9.87
N LYS A 63 -0.67 -6.41 10.51
CA LYS A 63 -1.29 -5.09 10.49
C LYS A 63 -0.59 -4.22 9.45
N VAL A 64 -1.32 -3.85 8.40
CA VAL A 64 -0.83 -2.90 7.40
C VAL A 64 -1.47 -1.55 7.62
N ALA A 65 -0.66 -0.54 7.90
CA ALA A 65 -1.09 0.85 8.03
C ALA A 65 -0.66 1.61 6.78
N PHE A 66 -1.62 2.28 6.13
CA PHE A 66 -1.35 3.16 4.98
C PHE A 66 -1.38 4.61 5.44
N THR A 67 -0.45 5.39 4.94
CA THR A 67 -0.34 6.81 5.25
C THR A 67 -0.10 7.56 3.96
N LEU A 68 -0.99 8.51 3.66
CA LEU A 68 -0.73 9.48 2.60
C LEU A 68 0.19 10.55 3.20
N ASN A 69 1.49 10.28 3.19
CA ASN A 69 2.44 11.16 3.84
C ASN A 69 2.69 12.36 2.92
N ALA A 70 2.40 13.55 3.42
CA ALA A 70 2.95 14.78 2.88
C ALA A 70 4.23 15.03 3.68
N GLN A 71 5.40 14.80 3.10
CA GLN A 71 6.59 15.38 3.72
C GLN A 71 6.36 16.90 3.74
N LYS A 72 6.31 17.45 4.95
CA LYS A 72 6.10 18.87 5.21
C LYS A 72 7.39 19.62 4.92
#